data_AF-A0A835JTF2-F1
#
_entry.id   AF-A0A835JTF2-F1
#
_cell.length_a   1.000
_cell.length_b   1.000
_cell.length_c   1.000
_cell.angle_alpha   90.00
_cell.angle_beta   90.00
_cell.angle_gamma   90.00
#
_symmetry.space_group_name_H-M   'P 1'
#
loop_
_entity.id
_entity.type
_entity.pdbx_description
1 polymer ?
#
loop_
_entity_poly.entity_id
_entity_poly.type
_entity_poly.pdbx_seq_one_letter_code
_entity_poly.pdbx_strand_id
1 'polypeptide(L)'
;MRASVSSLSILLLHILLLSAPLPLIQCGDLIDQICKKTPFYDLCVLSLQPNSGTDVKTLASKMANLVLSNATDTLIFIQGLVKQASGTSLERPLADCAELYIPVVKYNLPQAIDALIRGRISKCCIEL
;
A
#
# COMPACT_ATOMS: atom_id res chain seq x y z
N MET A 1 42.78 12.11 -48.70
CA MET A 1 41.33 11.79 -48.74
C MET A 1 40.91 10.70 -47.75
N ARG A 2 41.77 9.76 -47.34
CA ARG A 2 41.40 8.66 -46.39
C ARG A 2 41.16 9.10 -44.93
N ALA A 3 41.80 10.17 -44.45
CA ALA A 3 41.65 10.65 -43.07
C ALA A 3 40.28 11.33 -42.79
N SER A 4 39.69 11.96 -43.82
CA SER A 4 38.40 12.65 -43.71
C SER A 4 37.23 11.68 -43.56
N VAL A 5 37.30 10.53 -44.23
CA VAL A 5 36.28 9.46 -44.15
C VAL A 5 36.23 8.84 -42.76
N SER A 6 37.40 8.62 -42.13
CA SER A 6 37.48 8.10 -40.76
C SER A 6 36.85 9.03 -39.74
N SER A 7 37.03 10.35 -39.89
CA SER A 7 36.45 11.36 -38.99
C SER A 7 34.92 11.41 -39.11
N LEU A 8 34.37 11.35 -40.33
CA LEU A 8 32.92 11.27 -40.55
C LEU A 8 32.30 9.99 -39.97
N SER A 9 32.97 8.85 -40.15
CA SER A 9 32.50 7.57 -39.60
C SER A 9 32.48 7.58 -38.07
N ILE A 10 33.47 8.20 -37.43
CA ILE A 10 33.49 8.40 -35.98
C ILE A 10 32.34 9.31 -35.55
N LEU A 11 32.13 10.44 -36.22
CA LEU A 11 31.04 11.37 -35.90
C LEU A 11 29.65 10.72 -36.04
N LEU A 12 29.44 9.94 -37.10
CA LEU A 12 28.22 9.16 -37.34
C LEU A 12 27.98 8.11 -36.26
N LEU A 13 29.05 7.43 -35.80
CA LEU A 13 28.96 6.47 -34.71
C LEU A 13 28.54 7.16 -33.39
N HIS A 14 29.09 8.34 -33.10
CA HIS A 14 28.71 9.11 -31.91
C HIS A 14 27.24 9.58 -31.97
N ILE A 15 26.77 10.03 -33.14
CA ILE A 15 25.36 10.42 -33.34
C ILE A 15 24.43 9.20 -33.19
N LEU A 16 24.85 8.02 -33.66
CA LEU A 16 24.09 6.78 -33.52
C LEU A 16 24.03 6.30 -32.05
N LEU A 17 25.12 6.44 -31.29
CA LEU A 17 25.11 6.15 -29.85
C LEU A 17 24.28 7.17 -29.05
N LEU A 18 24.26 8.44 -29.46
CA LEU A 18 23.49 9.50 -28.78
C LEU A 18 21.99 9.46 -29.10
N SER A 19 21.62 8.84 -30.23
CA SER A 19 20.23 8.65 -30.68
C SER A 19 19.62 7.31 -30.25
N ALA A 20 20.40 6.43 -29.61
CA ALA A 20 19.84 5.27 -28.95
C ALA A 20 18.91 5.76 -27.83
N PRO A 21 17.60 5.46 -27.89
CA PRO A 21 16.71 5.81 -26.79
C PRO A 21 17.23 5.08 -25.56
N LEU A 22 17.54 5.82 -24.50
CA LEU A 22 17.76 5.20 -23.20
C LEU A 22 16.55 4.31 -22.95
N PRO A 23 16.70 3.04 -22.54
CA PRO A 23 15.59 2.31 -21.97
C PRO A 23 15.15 3.13 -20.77
N LEU A 24 14.07 3.88 -20.94
CA LEU A 24 13.34 4.45 -19.84
C LEU A 24 12.91 3.23 -19.05
N ILE A 25 13.64 2.90 -18.00
CA ILE A 25 13.18 1.98 -16.97
C ILE A 25 11.91 2.67 -16.48
N GLN A 26 10.77 2.29 -17.04
CA GLN A 26 9.48 2.57 -16.43
C GLN A 26 9.55 1.83 -15.11
N CYS A 27 10.06 2.51 -14.08
CA CYS A 27 9.61 2.26 -12.72
C CYS A 27 8.11 2.51 -12.81
N GLY A 28 7.33 1.47 -13.15
CA GLY A 28 5.89 1.52 -13.06
C GLY A 28 5.55 2.03 -11.67
N ASP A 29 4.56 2.92 -11.58
CA ASP A 29 4.17 3.52 -10.30
C ASP A 29 4.07 2.42 -9.23
N LEU A 30 4.85 2.56 -8.16
CA LEU A 30 4.92 1.55 -7.10
C LEU A 30 3.52 1.27 -6.54
N ILE A 31 2.66 2.29 -6.52
CA ILE A 31 1.23 2.13 -6.18
C ILE A 31 0.56 1.19 -7.17
N ASP A 32 0.66 1.42 -8.49
CA ASP A 32 0.04 0.56 -9.51
C ASP A 32 0.49 -0.90 -9.37
N GLN A 33 1.79 -1.14 -9.14
CA GLN A 33 2.33 -2.49 -8.94
C GLN A 33 1.77 -3.18 -7.69
N ILE A 34 1.56 -2.42 -6.61
CA ILE A 34 0.96 -2.94 -5.36
C ILE A 34 -0.53 -3.17 -5.56
N CYS A 35 -1.26 -2.18 -6.07
CA CYS A 35 -2.72 -2.21 -6.18
C CYS A 35 -3.21 -3.26 -7.19
N LYS A 36 -2.44 -3.59 -8.23
CA LYS A 36 -2.76 -4.73 -9.12
C LYS A 36 -2.76 -6.09 -8.43
N LYS A 37 -2.13 -6.19 -7.25
CA LYS A 37 -2.07 -7.42 -6.45
C LYS A 37 -3.15 -7.46 -5.35
N THR A 38 -3.94 -6.41 -5.20
CA THR A 38 -5.03 -6.37 -4.22
C THR A 38 -6.36 -6.75 -4.88
N PRO A 39 -7.34 -7.26 -4.12
CA PRO A 39 -8.66 -7.57 -4.67
C PRO A 39 -9.46 -6.33 -5.09
N PHE A 40 -9.09 -5.14 -4.62
CA PHE A 40 -9.80 -3.88 -4.89
C PHE A 40 -8.81 -2.80 -5.34
N TYR A 41 -8.52 -2.78 -6.64
CA TYR A 41 -7.54 -1.89 -7.25
C TYR A 41 -7.84 -0.40 -6.99
N ASP A 42 -9.05 0.05 -7.33
CA ASP A 42 -9.42 1.47 -7.24
C ASP A 42 -9.39 1.98 -5.78
N LEU A 43 -9.89 1.17 -4.84
CA LEU A 43 -9.83 1.49 -3.42
C LEU A 43 -8.38 1.62 -2.94
N CYS A 44 -7.49 0.73 -3.41
CA CYS A 44 -6.07 0.79 -3.08
C CYS A 44 -5.42 2.07 -3.61
N VAL A 45 -5.69 2.44 -4.87
CA VAL A 45 -5.15 3.67 -5.47
C VAL A 45 -5.63 4.90 -4.69
N LEU A 46 -6.93 5.00 -4.42
CA LEU A 46 -7.52 6.10 -3.65
C LEU A 46 -6.93 6.19 -2.24
N SER A 47 -6.68 5.05 -1.59
CA SER A 47 -6.12 4.97 -0.24
C SER A 47 -4.67 5.44 -0.16
N LEU A 48 -3.90 5.26 -1.24
CA LEU A 48 -2.47 5.57 -1.27
C LEU A 48 -2.15 6.94 -1.87
N GLN A 49 -3.04 7.54 -2.65
CA GLN A 49 -2.88 8.88 -3.21
C GLN A 49 -3.24 10.02 -2.23
N PRO A 50 -2.80 11.27 -2.51
CA PRO A 50 -1.63 11.63 -3.30
C PRO A 50 -0.35 11.28 -2.54
N ASN A 51 0.64 10.72 -3.24
CA ASN A 51 1.84 10.12 -2.63
C ASN A 51 2.70 11.11 -1.82
N SER A 52 3.22 10.64 -0.69
CA SER A 52 4.44 11.17 -0.04
C SER A 52 5.51 10.09 0.22
N GLY A 53 5.27 8.82 -0.13
CA GLY A 53 6.20 7.71 0.11
C GLY A 53 6.66 7.05 -1.19
N THR A 54 7.97 6.91 -1.36
CA THR A 54 8.59 6.24 -2.52
C THR A 54 8.95 4.77 -2.26
N ASP A 55 8.77 4.29 -1.03
CA ASP A 55 9.15 2.94 -0.62
C ASP A 55 7.95 2.11 -0.10
N VAL A 56 8.07 0.78 -0.26
CA VAL A 56 7.04 -0.21 0.09
C VAL A 56 6.68 -0.18 1.57
N LYS A 57 7.65 0.10 2.46
CA LYS A 57 7.43 0.10 3.91
C LYS A 57 6.57 1.29 4.33
N THR A 58 6.82 2.46 3.75
CA THR A 58 6.03 3.68 3.96
C THR A 58 4.61 3.48 3.44
N LEU A 59 4.44 2.88 2.25
CA LEU A 59 3.12 2.57 1.69
C LEU A 59 2.35 1.53 2.53
N ALA A 60 3.02 0.45 2.96
CA ALA A 60 2.43 -0.56 3.83
C ALA A 60 2.01 0.02 5.19
N SER A 61 2.84 0.87 5.79
CA SER A 61 2.53 1.53 7.06
C SER A 61 1.35 2.50 6.91
N LYS A 62 1.28 3.26 5.80
CA LYS A 62 0.12 4.13 5.50
C LYS A 62 -1.17 3.32 5.39
N MET A 63 -1.15 2.22 4.62
CA MET A 63 -2.31 1.35 4.47
C MET A 63 -2.73 0.72 5.82
N ALA A 64 -1.78 0.22 6.61
CA ALA A 64 -2.07 -0.37 7.91
C ALA A 64 -2.70 0.66 8.89
N ASN A 65 -2.21 1.91 8.89
CA ASN A 65 -2.82 2.99 9.67
C ASN A 65 -4.23 3.35 9.19
N LEU A 66 -4.46 3.36 7.86
CA LEU A 66 -5.80 3.60 7.30
C LEU A 66 -6.78 2.51 7.74
N VAL A 67 -6.36 1.24 7.68
CA VAL A 67 -7.16 0.12 8.15
C VAL A 67 -7.42 0.21 9.65
N LEU A 68 -6.42 0.60 10.46
CA LEU A 68 -6.60 0.83 11.89
C LEU A 68 -7.63 1.92 12.19
N SER A 69 -7.59 3.04 11.46
CA SER A 69 -8.57 4.12 11.59
C SER A 69 -9.98 3.60 11.27
N ASN A 70 -10.16 2.99 10.10
CA ASN A 70 -11.47 2.50 9.66
C ASN A 70 -12.02 1.41 10.60
N ALA A 71 -11.17 0.50 11.09
CA ALA A 71 -11.57 -0.54 12.04
C ALA A 71 -11.95 0.06 13.39
N THR A 72 -11.26 1.12 13.84
CA THR A 72 -11.59 1.85 15.07
C THR A 72 -12.94 2.53 14.94
N ASP A 73 -13.18 3.25 13.85
CA ASP A 73 -14.45 3.92 13.58
C ASP A 73 -15.61 2.92 13.48
N THR A 74 -15.36 1.78 12.84
CA THR A 74 -16.33 0.68 12.75
C THR A 74 -16.66 0.10 14.12
N LEU A 75 -15.65 -0.13 14.98
CA LEU A 75 -15.88 -0.62 16.35
C LEU A 75 -16.71 0.37 17.16
N ILE A 76 -16.41 1.67 17.09
CA ILE A 76 -17.19 2.72 17.76
C ILE A 76 -18.64 2.71 17.27
N PHE A 77 -18.83 2.60 15.96
CA PHE A 77 -20.16 2.53 15.36
C PHE A 77 -20.96 1.32 15.85
N ILE A 78 -20.35 0.11 15.82
CA ILE A 78 -21.00 -1.12 16.30
C ILE A 78 -21.35 -0.99 17.78
N GLN A 79 -20.45 -0.46 18.62
CA GLN A 79 -20.74 -0.23 20.03
C GLN A 79 -21.91 0.76 20.25
N GLY A 80 -22.03 1.77 19.38
CA GLY A 80 -23.19 2.66 19.33
C GLY A 80 -24.48 1.92 18.97
N LEU A 81 -24.42 0.97 18.03
CA LEU A 81 -25.56 0.13 17.64
C LEU A 81 -25.96 -0.84 18.76
N VAL A 82 -25.01 -1.46 19.46
CA VAL A 82 -25.30 -2.35 20.61
C VAL A 82 -26.12 -1.60 21.65
N LYS A 83 -25.72 -0.37 22.01
CA LYS A 83 -26.46 0.46 22.97
C LYS A 83 -27.90 0.73 22.50
N GLN A 84 -28.09 1.03 21.23
CA GLN A 84 -29.41 1.28 20.64
C GLN A 84 -30.27 0.00 20.53
N ALA A 85 -29.64 -1.16 20.37
CA ALA A 85 -30.29 -2.44 20.22
C ALA A 85 -30.61 -3.15 21.54
N SER A 86 -30.34 -2.52 22.70
CA SER A 86 -30.52 -3.13 24.03
C SER A 86 -31.91 -3.74 24.20
N GLY A 87 -31.97 -5.02 24.58
CA GLY A 87 -33.21 -5.79 24.77
C GLY A 87 -33.87 -6.30 23.48
N THR A 88 -33.27 -6.03 22.31
CA THR A 88 -33.75 -6.57 21.02
C THR A 88 -32.95 -7.80 20.62
N SER A 89 -33.46 -8.55 19.64
CA SER A 89 -32.76 -9.70 19.05
C SER A 89 -31.43 -9.34 18.36
N LEU A 90 -31.17 -8.05 18.12
CA LEU A 90 -29.95 -7.57 17.46
C LEU A 90 -28.81 -7.29 18.45
N GLU A 91 -29.08 -7.17 19.75
CA GLU A 91 -28.05 -6.83 20.74
C GLU A 91 -26.88 -7.81 20.70
N ARG A 92 -27.18 -9.11 20.75
CA ARG A 92 -26.15 -10.16 20.79
C ARG A 92 -25.34 -10.26 19.49
N PRO A 93 -25.94 -10.34 18.29
CA PRO A 93 -25.17 -10.32 17.04
C PRO A 93 -24.27 -9.09 16.89
N LEU A 94 -24.72 -7.91 17.33
CA LEU A 94 -23.89 -6.70 17.30
C LEU A 94 -22.75 -6.74 18.32
N ALA A 95 -23.00 -7.30 19.51
CA ALA A 95 -21.97 -7.50 20.53
C ALA A 95 -20.90 -8.49 20.04
N ASP A 96 -21.32 -9.59 19.39
CA ASP A 96 -20.41 -10.58 18.81
C ASP A 96 -19.52 -9.92 17.72
N CYS A 97 -20.10 -9.05 16.87
CA CYS A 97 -19.33 -8.26 15.91
C CYS A 97 -18.31 -7.34 16.61
N ALA A 98 -18.70 -6.65 17.68
CA ALA A 98 -17.79 -5.78 18.43
C ALA A 98 -16.63 -6.58 19.04
N GLU A 99 -16.91 -7.79 19.56
CA GLU A 99 -15.90 -8.68 20.14
C GLU A 99 -14.81 -9.06 19.14
N LEU A 100 -15.17 -9.29 17.86
CA LEU A 100 -14.21 -9.58 16.80
C LEU A 100 -13.33 -8.37 16.44
N TYR A 101 -13.86 -7.15 16.51
CA TYR A 101 -13.11 -5.94 16.17
C TYR A 101 -12.19 -5.46 17.30
N ILE A 102 -12.50 -5.78 18.56
CA ILE A 102 -11.68 -5.39 19.72
C ILE A 102 -10.21 -5.82 19.57
N PRO A 103 -9.87 -7.11 19.33
CA PRO A 103 -8.47 -7.51 19.20
C PRO A 103 -7.81 -6.92 17.96
N VAL A 104 -8.54 -6.81 16.85
CA VAL A 104 -8.04 -6.21 15.60
C VAL A 104 -7.53 -4.79 15.85
N VAL A 105 -8.34 -3.97 16.52
CA VAL A 105 -8.02 -2.57 16.82
C VAL A 105 -6.98 -2.44 17.93
N LYS A 106 -7.11 -3.20 19.02
CA LYS A 106 -6.24 -3.04 20.20
C LYS A 106 -4.87 -3.71 20.07
N TYR A 107 -4.79 -4.79 19.29
CA TYR A 107 -3.61 -5.67 19.29
C TYR A 107 -3.11 -5.96 17.88
N ASN A 108 -3.89 -6.59 17.00
CA ASN A 108 -3.37 -7.12 15.74
C ASN A 108 -2.82 -6.01 14.83
N LEU A 109 -3.60 -4.95 14.57
CA LEU A 109 -3.16 -3.86 13.70
C LEU A 109 -2.02 -3.04 14.31
N PRO A 110 -2.05 -2.63 15.61
CA PRO A 110 -0.90 -1.98 16.23
C PRO A 110 0.38 -2.82 16.19
N GLN A 111 0.28 -4.13 16.42
CA GLN A 111 1.44 -5.03 16.34
C GLN A 111 1.98 -5.17 14.91
N ALA A 112 1.09 -5.28 13.93
CA ALA A 112 1.47 -5.29 12.52
C ALA A 112 2.18 -4.00 12.11
N ILE A 113 1.68 -2.84 12.55
CA ILE A 113 2.31 -1.53 12.31
C ILE A 113 3.70 -1.45 12.95
N ASP A 114 3.86 -1.85 14.21
CA ASP A 114 5.18 -1.90 14.87
C ASP A 114 6.15 -2.84 14.14
N ALA A 115 5.67 -4.01 13.70
CA ALA A 115 6.45 -4.96 12.94
C ALA A 115 6.93 -4.36 11.60
N LEU A 116 6.04 -3.66 10.87
CA LEU A 116 6.37 -2.96 9.63
C LEU A 116 7.45 -1.89 9.87
N ILE A 117 7.27 -1.04 10.87
CA ILE A 117 8.21 0.03 11.23
C ILE A 117 9.59 -0.54 11.59
N ARG A 118 9.65 -1.70 12.23
CA ARG A 118 10.91 -2.38 12.59
C ARG A 118 11.49 -3.28 11.49
N GLY A 119 10.86 -3.34 10.32
CA GLY A 119 11.30 -4.19 9.20
C GLY A 119 11.08 -5.69 9.43
N ARG A 120 10.23 -6.07 10.38
CA ARG A 120 9.85 -7.46 10.70
C ARG A 120 8.64 -7.90 9.87
N ILE A 121 8.74 -7.78 8.55
CA ILE A 121 7.61 -7.93 7.60
C ILE A 121 6.98 -9.33 7.69
N SER A 122 7.76 -10.36 7.97
CA SER A 122 7.29 -11.75 8.14
C SER A 122 6.30 -11.94 9.30
N LYS A 123 6.28 -11.06 10.31
CA LYS A 123 5.30 -11.13 11.40
C LYS A 123 3.94 -10.51 11.06
N CYS A 124 3.86 -9.70 10.00
CA CYS A 124 2.62 -9.01 9.61
C CYS A 124 1.56 -9.96 9.02
N CYS A 125 1.96 -11.09 8.43
CA CYS A 125 1.06 -12.01 7.71
C CYS A 125 0.86 -13.36 8.40
N ILE A 126 1.45 -13.58 9.59
CA ILE A 126 1.46 -14.89 10.26
C ILE A 126 0.56 -14.91 11.51
N GLU A 127 0.14 -13.75 12.02
CA GLU A 127 -0.68 -13.65 13.25
C GLU A 127 -2.05 -12.96 13.05
N LEU A 128 -2.60 -13.04 11.83
CA LEU A 128 -4.01 -12.76 11.54
C LEU A 128 -4.76 -14.07 11.26
#